data_AF-A0A3D2UCE3-F1
#
_entry.id   AF-A0A3D2UCE3-F1
#
_cell.length_a   1.000
_cell.length_b   1.000
_cell.length_c   1.000
_cell.angle_alpha   90.00
_cell.angle_beta   90.00
_cell.angle_gamma   90.00
#
_symmetry.space_group_name_H-M   'P 1'
#
loop_
_entity.id
_entity.type
_entity.pdbx_description
1 polymer ?
#
loop_
_entity_poly.entity_id
_entity_poly.type
_entity_poly.pdbx_seq_one_letter_code
_entity_poly.pdbx_strand_id
1 'polypeptide(L)'
;MVVALTTIGNGDVVAQSASDLVHSMLEAHEARIEGVENYTLVQAVMGFETETYFEKRTLDGRSVFQASFAGADGQRSSPATGVEDVYALGEDLAKRSEYRGRESIGEYEVHVLDITDLRGTGFGSNVAQDSEFEPVRGSVFLDAESYVPRRLVFEGEMTRSGSAIPLTAIMEMGEYREVQGLLIPFRTVTTIEGLAAAIDPEVKAQFEQMQRELEELP
;
A
#
# COMPACT_ATOMS: atom_id res chain seq x y z
N MET A 1 51.55 4.00 37.69
CA MET A 1 50.92 3.58 36.41
C MET A 1 49.45 3.36 36.70
N VAL A 2 48.62 4.34 36.36
CA VAL A 2 47.16 4.33 36.63
C VAL A 2 46.50 3.89 35.34
N VAL A 3 45.83 2.74 35.36
CA VAL A 3 45.00 2.28 34.25
C VAL A 3 43.60 2.82 34.51
N ALA A 4 43.19 3.81 33.71
CA ALA A 4 41.82 4.27 33.64
C ALA A 4 40.98 3.20 32.92
N LEU A 5 39.99 2.63 33.61
CA LEU A 5 38.91 1.91 32.94
C LEU A 5 37.89 2.95 32.47
N THR A 6 37.83 3.13 31.15
CA THR A 6 36.76 3.88 30.49
C THR A 6 35.60 2.93 30.19
N THR A 7 34.42 3.35 30.60
CA THR A 7 33.09 2.75 30.45
C THR A 7 32.68 2.49 29.00
N ILE A 8 31.93 1.42 28.75
CA ILE A 8 30.99 1.34 27.62
C ILE A 8 29.59 1.24 28.24
N GLY A 9 28.79 2.30 28.07
CA GLY A 9 27.38 2.28 28.40
C GLY A 9 26.64 1.42 27.39
N ASN A 10 25.92 0.42 27.87
CA ASN A 10 24.86 -0.21 27.08
C ASN A 10 23.78 0.85 26.88
N GLY A 11 23.71 1.43 25.68
CA GLY A 11 22.49 2.08 25.23
C GLY A 11 21.42 1.01 25.09
N ASP A 12 20.36 1.10 25.87
CA ASP A 12 19.16 0.29 25.68
C ASP A 12 18.62 0.57 24.28
N VAL A 13 18.84 -0.37 23.36
CA VAL A 13 18.14 -0.41 22.08
C VAL A 13 16.70 -0.74 22.43
N VAL A 14 15.84 0.28 22.56
CA VAL A 14 14.40 0.06 22.63
C VAL A 14 14.02 -0.60 21.30
N ALA A 15 13.66 -1.88 21.37
CA ALA A 15 13.16 -2.60 20.21
C ALA A 15 11.90 -1.86 19.73
N GLN A 16 11.99 -1.21 18.57
CA GLN A 16 10.83 -0.56 17.96
C GLN A 16 9.76 -1.62 17.72
N SER A 17 8.55 -1.41 18.25
CA SER A 17 7.45 -2.32 18.00
C SER A 17 6.77 -1.97 16.66
N ALA A 18 6.03 -2.93 16.09
CA ALA A 18 5.21 -2.65 14.91
C ALA A 18 4.20 -1.52 15.18
N SER A 19 3.63 -1.51 16.39
CA SER A 19 2.71 -0.46 16.81
C SER A 19 3.37 0.91 16.77
N ASP A 20 4.56 1.08 17.36
CA ASP A 20 5.26 2.38 17.36
C ASP A 20 5.57 2.89 15.96
N LEU A 21 5.96 1.98 15.05
CA LEU A 21 6.26 2.31 13.66
C LEU A 21 5.01 2.74 12.89
N VAL A 22 3.89 2.05 13.10
CA VAL A 22 2.61 2.44 12.49
C VAL A 22 2.11 3.77 13.05
N HIS A 23 2.24 4.03 14.35
CA HIS A 23 1.91 5.34 14.93
C HIS A 23 2.78 6.45 14.35
N SER A 24 4.09 6.20 14.19
CA SER A 24 5.02 7.16 13.56
C SER A 24 4.63 7.47 12.11
N MET A 25 4.21 6.44 11.36
CA MET A 25 3.67 6.62 10.00
C MET A 25 2.42 7.49 9.99
N LEU A 26 1.45 7.21 10.86
CA LEU A 26 0.20 7.97 10.94
C LEU A 26 0.45 9.42 11.36
N GLU A 27 1.29 9.66 12.37
CA GLU A 27 1.66 11.01 12.81
C GLU A 27 2.39 11.79 11.71
N ALA A 28 3.34 11.16 11.01
CA ALA A 28 4.04 11.78 9.89
C ALA A 28 3.10 12.11 8.72
N HIS A 29 2.12 11.25 8.46
CA HIS A 29 1.08 11.51 7.47
C HIS A 29 0.16 12.67 7.92
N GLU A 30 -0.38 12.62 9.14
CA GLU A 30 -1.26 13.66 9.69
C GLU A 30 -0.61 15.05 9.68
N ALA A 31 0.67 15.14 10.06
CA ALA A 31 1.42 16.39 10.03
C ALA A 31 1.58 16.95 8.60
N ARG A 32 1.74 16.10 7.59
CA ARG A 32 1.84 16.51 6.18
C ARG A 32 0.51 17.05 5.65
N ILE A 33 -0.59 16.43 6.05
CA ILE A 33 -1.92 16.75 5.51
C ILE A 33 -2.64 17.86 6.29
N GLU A 34 -2.07 18.40 7.38
CA GLU A 34 -2.70 19.38 8.28
C GLU A 34 -3.38 20.52 7.50
N GLY A 35 -2.68 21.09 6.51
CA GLY A 35 -3.18 22.21 5.69
C GLY A 35 -3.98 21.84 4.45
N VAL A 36 -4.25 20.55 4.19
CA VAL A 36 -4.87 20.07 2.95
C VAL A 36 -6.26 19.50 3.20
N GLU A 37 -7.32 20.18 2.77
CA GLU A 37 -8.70 19.72 3.05
C GLU A 37 -9.21 18.67 2.06
N ASN A 38 -8.73 18.72 0.82
CA ASN A 38 -9.12 17.81 -0.25
C ASN A 38 -8.08 17.87 -1.36
N TYR A 39 -8.12 16.88 -2.24
CA TYR A 39 -7.35 16.89 -3.48
C TYR A 39 -8.01 16.00 -4.53
N THR A 40 -7.68 16.25 -5.79
CA THR A 40 -8.04 15.34 -6.89
C THR A 40 -6.78 14.65 -7.39
N LEU A 41 -6.79 13.33 -7.43
CA LEU A 41 -5.77 12.53 -8.10
C LEU A 41 -6.18 12.31 -9.55
N VAL A 42 -5.35 12.76 -10.48
CA VAL A 42 -5.46 12.42 -11.90
C VAL A 42 -4.28 11.51 -12.24
N GLN A 43 -4.57 10.30 -12.71
CA GLN A 43 -3.54 9.29 -12.98
C GLN A 43 -3.91 8.43 -14.18
N ALA A 44 -2.90 7.91 -14.88
CA ALA A 44 -3.08 6.94 -15.94
C ALA A 44 -3.04 5.51 -15.38
N VAL A 45 -4.12 4.75 -15.55
CA VAL A 45 -4.22 3.33 -15.16
C VAL A 45 -4.53 2.51 -16.42
N MET A 46 -3.67 1.54 -16.74
CA MET A 46 -3.78 0.73 -17.97
C MET A 46 -3.94 1.56 -19.26
N GLY A 47 -3.31 2.75 -19.32
CA GLY A 47 -3.38 3.67 -20.46
C GLY A 47 -4.61 4.60 -20.46
N PHE A 48 -5.53 4.47 -19.50
CA PHE A 48 -6.70 5.34 -19.37
C PHE A 48 -6.49 6.36 -18.25
N GLU A 49 -6.84 7.61 -18.52
CA GLU A 49 -6.89 8.64 -17.48
C GLU A 49 -8.05 8.36 -16.53
N THR A 50 -7.75 8.41 -15.24
CA THR A 50 -8.72 8.23 -14.15
C THR A 50 -8.61 9.43 -13.22
N GLU A 51 -9.76 9.92 -12.77
CA GLU A 51 -9.87 11.01 -11.81
C GLU A 51 -10.51 10.48 -10.54
N THR A 52 -9.92 10.78 -9.39
CA THR A 52 -10.49 10.43 -8.08
C THR A 52 -10.37 11.63 -7.15
N TYR A 53 -11.52 12.08 -6.63
CA TYR A 53 -11.58 13.17 -5.66
C TYR A 53 -11.55 12.63 -4.23
N PHE A 54 -10.70 13.21 -3.39
CA PHE A 54 -10.50 12.84 -1.99
C PHE A 54 -10.84 14.00 -1.07
N GLU A 55 -11.55 13.69 0.01
CA GLU A 55 -11.85 14.64 1.09
C GLU A 55 -11.18 14.17 2.38
N LYS A 56 -10.55 15.10 3.11
CA LYS A 56 -10.08 14.82 4.46
C LYS A 56 -11.28 14.54 5.34
N ARG A 57 -11.21 13.45 6.11
CA ARG A 57 -12.19 13.07 7.11
C ARG A 57 -11.52 12.61 8.38
N THR A 58 -12.28 12.68 9.47
CA THR A 58 -11.84 12.12 10.75
C THR A 58 -12.39 10.71 10.90
N LEU A 59 -11.49 9.73 11.00
CA LEU A 59 -11.80 8.35 11.31
C LEU A 59 -11.07 7.98 12.60
N ASP A 60 -11.79 7.48 13.61
CA ASP A 60 -11.24 7.10 14.92
C ASP A 60 -10.34 8.18 15.58
N GLY A 61 -10.67 9.45 15.36
CA GLY A 61 -9.93 10.60 15.91
C GLY A 61 -8.73 11.06 15.07
N ARG A 62 -8.43 10.40 13.95
CA ARG A 62 -7.32 10.72 13.04
C ARG A 62 -7.79 11.31 11.73
N SER A 63 -6.98 12.16 11.13
CA SER A 63 -7.27 12.75 9.81
C SER A 63 -6.76 11.83 8.71
N VAL A 64 -7.65 11.42 7.80
CA VAL A 64 -7.34 10.56 6.64
C VAL A 64 -8.09 11.06 5.41
N PHE A 65 -7.60 10.77 4.21
CA PHE A 65 -8.32 11.06 2.99
C PHE A 65 -9.26 9.91 2.61
N GLN A 66 -10.50 10.23 2.27
CA GLN A 66 -11.45 9.26 1.71
C GLN A 66 -11.85 9.67 0.30
N ALA A 67 -11.82 8.72 -0.63
CA ALA A 67 -12.38 8.91 -1.96
C ALA A 67 -13.88 9.23 -1.86
N SER A 68 -14.32 10.28 -2.55
CA SER A 68 -15.70 10.77 -2.50
C SER A 68 -16.56 10.31 -3.69
N PHE A 69 -16.04 9.45 -4.57
CA PHE A 69 -16.84 8.93 -5.68
C PHE A 69 -17.85 7.90 -5.20
N ALA A 70 -19.14 8.18 -5.47
CA ALA A 70 -20.14 7.15 -5.67
C ALA A 70 -20.20 6.89 -7.18
N GLY A 71 -19.98 5.66 -7.63
CA GLY A 71 -20.39 5.26 -8.97
C GLY A 71 -21.89 5.52 -9.17
N ALA A 72 -22.37 5.47 -10.41
CA ALA A 72 -23.82 5.58 -10.70
C ALA A 72 -24.67 4.49 -10.00
N ASP A 73 -24.02 3.47 -9.45
CA ASP A 73 -24.54 2.36 -8.64
C ASP A 73 -24.47 2.61 -7.11
N GLY A 74 -23.93 3.74 -6.67
CA GLY A 74 -23.80 4.09 -5.25
C GLY A 74 -22.63 3.43 -4.52
N GLN A 75 -21.75 2.68 -5.20
CA GLN A 75 -20.57 2.11 -4.56
C GLN A 75 -19.43 3.11 -4.49
N ARG A 76 -18.75 3.14 -3.33
CA ARG A 76 -17.51 3.90 -3.13
C ARG A 76 -16.35 3.07 -3.62
N SER A 77 -15.72 3.47 -4.73
CA SER A 77 -14.52 2.82 -5.23
C SER A 77 -13.29 3.44 -4.56
N SER A 78 -12.50 2.63 -3.84
CA SER A 78 -11.15 3.04 -3.42
C SER A 78 -10.25 3.05 -4.67
N PRO A 79 -9.32 4.02 -4.82
CA PRO A 79 -8.35 3.99 -5.92
C PRO A 79 -7.58 2.66 -5.95
N ALA A 80 -7.24 2.19 -7.16
CA ALA A 80 -6.53 0.93 -7.40
C ALA A 80 -5.11 0.86 -6.78
N THR A 81 -4.66 1.91 -6.09
CA THR A 81 -3.30 2.01 -5.53
C THR A 81 -3.18 1.48 -4.11
N GLY A 82 -4.29 1.32 -3.37
CA GLY A 82 -4.32 0.80 -2.00
C GLY A 82 -3.55 1.62 -0.94
N VAL A 83 -2.94 2.74 -1.32
CA VAL A 83 -2.09 3.57 -0.44
C VAL A 83 -2.91 4.25 0.65
N GLU A 84 -4.08 4.79 0.30
CA GLU A 84 -4.97 5.43 1.26
C GLU A 84 -5.52 4.44 2.29
N ASP A 85 -5.71 3.17 1.90
CA ASP A 85 -6.16 2.12 2.82
C ASP A 85 -5.12 1.88 3.93
N VAL A 86 -3.81 2.10 3.67
CA VAL A 86 -2.74 1.96 4.68
C VAL A 86 -2.92 2.97 5.82
N TYR A 87 -3.25 4.21 5.49
CA TYR A 87 -3.46 5.26 6.48
C TYR A 87 -4.83 5.13 7.15
N ALA A 88 -5.87 4.80 6.37
CA ALA A 88 -7.22 4.61 6.89
C ALA A 88 -7.35 3.42 7.84
N LEU A 89 -6.60 2.34 7.61
CA LEU A 89 -6.63 1.11 8.43
C LEU A 89 -5.42 0.98 9.36
N GLY A 90 -4.65 2.06 9.56
CA GLY A 90 -3.41 2.04 10.33
C GLY A 90 -3.57 1.49 11.75
N GLU A 91 -4.63 1.83 12.47
CA GLU A 91 -4.86 1.31 13.83
C GLU A 91 -5.08 -0.22 13.85
N ASP A 92 -5.66 -0.78 12.80
CA ASP A 92 -5.80 -2.23 12.67
C ASP A 92 -4.49 -2.88 12.25
N LEU A 93 -3.70 -2.23 11.40
CA LEU A 93 -2.34 -2.65 11.08
C LEU A 93 -1.47 -2.71 12.33
N ALA A 94 -1.53 -1.69 13.21
CA ALA A 94 -0.75 -1.62 14.44
C ALA A 94 -1.01 -2.82 15.37
N LYS A 95 -2.23 -3.37 15.37
CA LYS A 95 -2.63 -4.52 16.21
C LYS A 95 -2.29 -5.87 15.59
N ARG A 96 -2.23 -5.95 14.25
CA ARG A 96 -2.12 -7.20 13.49
C ARG A 96 -0.74 -7.43 12.89
N SER A 97 0.16 -6.46 13.06
CA SER A 97 1.51 -6.50 12.50
C SER A 97 2.57 -6.90 13.50
N GLU A 98 3.58 -7.60 13.02
CA GLU A 98 4.83 -7.89 13.71
C GLU A 98 5.98 -7.16 13.02
N TYR A 99 6.90 -6.59 13.81
CA TYR A 99 8.06 -5.91 13.24
C TYR A 99 9.15 -6.94 12.94
N ARG A 100 9.48 -7.09 11.66
CA ARG A 100 10.49 -8.05 11.20
C ARG A 100 11.92 -7.49 11.26
N GLY A 101 12.07 -6.18 11.11
CA GLY A 101 13.38 -5.52 11.07
C GLY A 101 13.50 -4.49 9.96
N ARG A 102 14.75 -4.16 9.61
CA ARG A 102 15.05 -3.27 8.48
C ARG A 102 15.58 -4.04 7.28
N GLU A 103 15.27 -3.55 6.09
CA GLU A 103 15.77 -4.04 4.81
C GLU A 103 16.08 -2.88 3.86
N SER A 104 16.77 -3.17 2.77
CA SER A 104 17.00 -2.21 1.69
C SER A 104 16.12 -2.55 0.48
N ILE A 105 15.43 -1.54 -0.07
CA ILE A 105 14.73 -1.60 -1.36
C ILE A 105 15.38 -0.56 -2.27
N GLY A 106 16.24 -1.03 -3.18
CA GLY A 106 17.04 -0.13 -4.02
C GLY A 106 17.97 0.73 -3.16
N GLU A 107 17.77 2.04 -3.18
CA GLU A 107 18.52 3.01 -2.38
C GLU A 107 17.85 3.33 -1.02
N TYR A 108 16.65 2.81 -0.76
CA TYR A 108 15.89 3.13 0.43
C TYR A 108 16.09 2.08 1.52
N GLU A 109 16.36 2.53 2.74
CA GLU A 109 16.21 1.71 3.94
C GLU A 109 14.74 1.72 4.38
N VAL A 110 14.19 0.56 4.69
CA VAL A 110 12.79 0.39 5.06
C VAL A 110 12.64 -0.43 6.33
N HIS A 111 11.64 -0.08 7.16
CA HIS A 111 11.08 -0.94 8.18
C HIS A 111 10.12 -1.93 7.55
N VAL A 112 10.16 -3.20 7.98
CA VAL A 112 9.25 -4.23 7.48
C VAL A 112 8.30 -4.68 8.58
N LEU A 113 7.01 -4.53 8.29
CA LEU A 113 5.90 -4.96 9.13
C LEU A 113 5.20 -6.12 8.45
N ASP A 114 5.15 -7.29 9.08
CA ASP A 114 4.43 -8.45 8.58
C ASP A 114 3.04 -8.52 9.23
N ILE A 115 2.00 -8.60 8.42
CA ILE A 115 0.61 -8.66 8.83
C ILE A 115 0.15 -10.10 8.78
N THR A 116 -0.19 -10.65 9.95
CA THR A 116 -0.44 -12.10 10.09
C THR A 116 -1.86 -12.52 9.76
N ASP A 117 -2.84 -11.60 9.80
CA ASP A 117 -4.24 -11.87 9.41
C ASP A 117 -4.95 -10.61 8.88
N LEU A 118 -5.25 -10.63 7.59
CA LEU A 118 -5.98 -9.58 6.86
C LEU A 118 -7.46 -9.89 6.61
N ARG A 119 -7.93 -11.08 6.98
CA ARG A 119 -9.30 -11.50 6.66
C ARG A 119 -10.32 -10.60 7.35
N GLY A 120 -11.32 -10.16 6.58
CA GLY A 120 -12.39 -9.29 7.06
C GLY A 120 -11.98 -7.85 7.39
N THR A 121 -10.74 -7.44 7.10
CA THR A 121 -10.27 -6.05 7.33
C THR A 121 -10.60 -5.12 6.17
N GLY A 122 -10.81 -5.66 4.97
CA GLY A 122 -10.93 -4.90 3.73
C GLY A 122 -9.60 -4.33 3.22
N PHE A 123 -8.48 -4.51 3.94
CA PHE A 123 -7.17 -4.03 3.50
C PHE A 123 -6.65 -4.87 2.33
N GLY A 124 -6.32 -4.22 1.22
CA GLY A 124 -5.78 -4.89 0.03
C GLY A 124 -6.82 -5.56 -0.88
N SER A 125 -8.12 -5.49 -0.56
CA SER A 125 -9.17 -6.12 -1.38
C SER A 125 -9.39 -5.43 -2.72
N ASN A 126 -9.03 -4.15 -2.84
CA ASN A 126 -9.21 -3.36 -4.06
C ASN A 126 -8.01 -3.44 -5.04
N VAL A 127 -6.96 -4.20 -4.69
CA VAL A 127 -5.71 -4.26 -5.47
C VAL A 127 -5.91 -4.94 -6.83
N ALA A 128 -6.87 -5.84 -6.91
CA ALA A 128 -7.31 -6.46 -8.15
C ALA A 128 -8.79 -6.14 -8.35
N GLN A 129 -9.06 -4.96 -8.91
CA GLN A 129 -10.41 -4.52 -9.27
C GLN A 129 -11.08 -5.58 -10.16
N ASP A 130 -12.36 -5.87 -9.90
CA ASP A 130 -13.16 -6.93 -10.55
C ASP A 130 -12.78 -8.38 -10.22
N SER A 131 -11.95 -8.61 -9.19
CA SER A 131 -11.65 -9.96 -8.70
C SER A 131 -12.21 -10.21 -7.29
N GLU A 132 -12.67 -11.44 -7.04
CA GLU A 132 -12.97 -11.94 -5.69
C GLU A 132 -11.67 -12.27 -4.94
N PHE A 133 -10.69 -11.35 -4.96
CA PHE A 133 -9.44 -11.51 -4.22
C PHE A 133 -9.68 -11.22 -2.74
N GLU A 134 -9.37 -12.21 -1.90
CA GLU A 134 -9.42 -12.10 -0.44
C GLU A 134 -7.99 -12.15 0.12
N PRO A 135 -7.44 -11.00 0.57
CA PRO A 135 -6.15 -10.95 1.25
C PRO A 135 -6.19 -11.72 2.58
N VAL A 136 -5.22 -12.61 2.77
CA VAL A 136 -5.08 -13.41 3.99
C VAL A 136 -3.95 -12.87 4.88
N ARG A 137 -2.83 -12.48 4.27
CA ARG A 137 -1.65 -11.95 4.96
C ARG A 137 -0.95 -10.93 4.06
N GLY A 138 0.01 -10.20 4.61
CA GLY A 138 0.78 -9.26 3.81
C GLY A 138 1.95 -8.66 4.55
N SER A 139 2.64 -7.74 3.90
CA SER A 139 3.73 -6.97 4.49
C SER A 139 3.68 -5.52 4.03
N VAL A 140 4.01 -4.61 4.94
CA VAL A 140 4.18 -3.18 4.67
C VAL A 140 5.65 -2.82 4.84
N PHE A 141 6.22 -2.20 3.82
CA PHE A 141 7.59 -1.72 3.82
C PHE A 141 7.57 -0.20 3.92
N LEU A 142 7.88 0.34 5.11
CA LEU A 142 7.86 1.77 5.40
C LEU A 142 9.25 2.37 5.27
N ASP A 143 9.39 3.47 4.56
CA ASP A 143 10.63 4.24 4.50
C ASP A 143 11.15 4.57 5.91
N ALA A 144 12.42 4.31 6.18
CA ALA A 144 12.98 4.40 7.52
C ALA A 144 13.09 5.83 8.07
N GLU A 145 13.01 6.85 7.21
CA GLU A 145 13.12 8.26 7.60
C GLU A 145 11.78 8.99 7.46
N SER A 146 11.12 8.80 6.31
CA SER A 146 9.89 9.51 5.98
C SER A 146 8.62 8.74 6.34
N TYR A 147 8.72 7.47 6.72
CA TYR A 147 7.59 6.60 7.06
C TYR A 147 6.52 6.46 5.97
N VAL A 148 6.82 6.79 4.71
CA VAL A 148 5.89 6.51 3.61
C VAL A 148 5.98 5.04 3.19
N PRO A 149 4.88 4.40 2.76
CA PRO A 149 4.95 3.07 2.17
C PRO A 149 5.80 3.06 0.91
N ARG A 150 6.79 2.17 0.81
CA ARG A 150 7.59 1.96 -0.42
C ARG A 150 7.19 0.70 -1.16
N ARG A 151 6.70 -0.30 -0.42
CA ARG A 151 6.14 -1.53 -0.97
C ARG A 151 5.01 -2.04 -0.09
N LEU A 152 3.99 -2.60 -0.72
CA LEU A 152 2.95 -3.40 -0.09
C LEU A 152 2.95 -4.77 -0.74
N VAL A 153 2.86 -5.82 0.05
CA VAL A 153 2.72 -7.19 -0.43
C VAL A 153 1.46 -7.77 0.19
N PHE A 154 0.60 -8.35 -0.65
CA PHE A 154 -0.61 -9.04 -0.23
C PHE A 154 -0.58 -10.45 -0.77
N GLU A 155 -0.82 -11.41 0.12
CA GLU A 155 -1.01 -12.80 -0.26
C GLU A 155 -2.42 -13.22 0.12
N GLY A 156 -3.09 -13.85 -0.82
CA GLY A 156 -4.48 -14.24 -0.64
C GLY A 156 -4.92 -15.24 -1.68
N GLU A 157 -6.23 -15.42 -1.74
CA GLU A 157 -6.85 -16.34 -2.67
C GLU A 157 -7.88 -15.59 -3.50
N MET A 158 -8.00 -15.96 -4.76
CA MET A 158 -9.11 -15.55 -5.62
C MET A 158 -9.98 -16.76 -5.89
N THR A 159 -11.28 -16.63 -5.66
CA THR A 159 -12.24 -17.68 -6.03
C THR A 159 -12.67 -17.49 -7.49
N ARG A 160 -12.50 -18.53 -8.32
CA ARG A 160 -12.99 -18.55 -9.69
C ARG A 160 -13.52 -19.92 -10.05
N SER A 161 -14.74 -19.99 -10.58
CA SER A 161 -15.40 -21.25 -10.95
C SER A 161 -15.41 -22.31 -9.84
N GLY A 162 -15.54 -21.86 -8.58
CA GLY A 162 -15.53 -22.72 -7.39
C GLY A 162 -14.15 -23.24 -6.96
N SER A 163 -13.06 -22.80 -7.58
CA SER A 163 -11.69 -23.13 -7.19
C SER A 163 -10.99 -21.90 -6.61
N ALA A 164 -10.31 -22.08 -5.47
CA ALA A 164 -9.45 -21.08 -4.87
C ALA A 164 -8.08 -21.09 -5.55
N ILE A 165 -7.64 -19.93 -6.04
CA ILE A 165 -6.36 -19.76 -6.73
C ILE A 165 -5.51 -18.82 -5.88
N PRO A 166 -4.34 -19.25 -5.38
CA PRO A 166 -3.48 -18.37 -4.60
C PRO A 166 -2.90 -17.28 -5.50
N LEU A 167 -2.94 -16.04 -5.02
CA LEU A 167 -2.38 -14.87 -5.68
C LEU A 167 -1.48 -14.10 -4.71
N THR A 168 -0.44 -13.48 -5.28
CA THR A 168 0.39 -12.52 -4.58
C THR A 168 0.36 -11.20 -5.34
N ALA A 169 -0.16 -10.15 -4.70
CA ALA A 169 -0.14 -8.81 -5.24
C ALA A 169 0.98 -8.00 -4.59
N ILE A 170 1.85 -7.42 -5.40
CA ILE A 170 2.98 -6.60 -4.99
C ILE A 170 2.78 -5.21 -5.56
N MET A 171 2.69 -4.20 -4.69
CA MET A 171 2.58 -2.80 -5.10
C MET A 171 3.85 -2.08 -4.69
N GLU A 172 4.57 -1.53 -5.66
CA GLU A 172 5.77 -0.73 -5.45
C GLU A 172 5.46 0.75 -5.68
N MET A 173 5.78 1.59 -4.69
CA MET A 173 5.51 3.02 -4.71
C MET A 173 6.83 3.77 -4.71
N GLY A 174 7.04 4.58 -5.74
CA GLY A 174 8.28 5.30 -5.97
C GLY A 174 8.05 6.72 -6.47
N GLU A 175 9.16 7.42 -6.66
CA GLU A 175 9.17 8.81 -7.16
C GLU A 175 8.28 9.73 -6.32
N TYR A 176 8.40 9.63 -4.99
CA TYR A 176 7.65 10.48 -4.09
C TYR A 176 7.97 11.96 -4.32
N ARG A 177 6.94 12.78 -4.45
CA ARG A 177 7.07 14.24 -4.57
C ARG A 177 6.16 14.92 -3.58
N GLU A 178 6.66 16.01 -3.03
CA GLU A 178 5.86 16.91 -2.21
C GLU A 178 5.06 17.85 -3.10
N VAL A 179 3.74 17.85 -2.93
CA VAL A 179 2.80 18.71 -3.64
C VAL A 179 1.86 19.33 -2.61
N GLN A 180 2.07 20.61 -2.32
CA GLN A 180 1.24 21.38 -1.36
C GLN A 180 1.07 20.66 0.00
N GLY A 181 2.15 20.09 0.53
CA GLY A 181 2.16 19.36 1.81
C GLY A 181 1.90 17.86 1.68
N LEU A 182 1.35 17.37 0.56
CA LEU A 182 1.15 15.93 0.32
C LEU A 182 2.42 15.29 -0.23
N LEU A 183 2.88 14.19 0.38
CA LEU A 183 3.97 13.37 -0.14
C LEU A 183 3.38 12.19 -0.93
N ILE A 184 3.31 12.34 -2.25
CA ILE A 184 2.55 11.45 -3.15
C ILE A 184 3.52 10.61 -3.99
N PRO A 185 3.31 9.29 -4.16
CA PRO A 185 4.07 8.50 -5.12
C PRO A 185 3.62 8.84 -6.55
N PHE A 186 4.54 9.31 -7.40
CA PHE A 186 4.24 9.58 -8.82
C PHE A 186 4.30 8.32 -9.68
N ARG A 187 4.84 7.22 -9.15
CA ARG A 187 4.90 5.92 -9.81
C ARG A 187 4.46 4.82 -8.86
N THR A 188 3.36 4.15 -9.21
CA THR A 188 2.91 2.94 -8.54
C THR A 188 2.89 1.81 -9.56
N VAL A 189 3.57 0.71 -9.24
CA VAL A 189 3.59 -0.51 -10.07
C VAL A 189 2.95 -1.64 -9.30
N THR A 190 1.86 -2.18 -9.81
CA THR A 190 1.19 -3.35 -9.25
C THR A 190 1.54 -4.58 -10.10
N THR A 191 2.10 -5.59 -9.46
CA THR A 191 2.36 -6.91 -10.04
C THR A 191 1.48 -7.92 -9.34
N ILE A 192 0.71 -8.71 -10.10
CA ILE A 192 -0.11 -9.79 -9.56
C ILE A 192 0.46 -11.11 -10.06
N GLU A 193 1.12 -11.83 -9.16
CA GLU A 193 1.63 -13.19 -9.41
C GLU A 193 0.51 -14.21 -9.22
N GLY A 194 0.58 -15.31 -9.98
CA GLY A 194 -0.47 -16.34 -10.00
C GLY A 194 -1.65 -16.01 -10.92
N LEU A 195 -1.81 -14.76 -11.36
CA LEU A 195 -2.90 -14.35 -12.25
C LEU A 195 -2.89 -15.10 -13.59
N ALA A 196 -1.71 -15.38 -14.16
CA ALA A 196 -1.58 -16.15 -15.40
C ALA A 196 -2.11 -17.59 -15.29
N ALA A 197 -2.08 -18.19 -14.08
CA ALA A 197 -2.71 -19.48 -13.82
C ALA A 197 -4.24 -19.37 -13.63
N ALA A 198 -4.73 -18.16 -13.33
CA ALA A 198 -6.13 -17.84 -13.11
C ALA A 198 -6.84 -17.24 -14.35
N ILE A 199 -6.08 -16.85 -15.37
CA ILE A 199 -6.58 -16.36 -16.64
C ILE A 199 -6.94 -17.56 -17.52
N ASP A 200 -8.21 -17.61 -17.95
CA ASP A 200 -8.67 -18.52 -18.99
C ASP A 200 -7.81 -18.33 -20.27
N PRO A 201 -7.36 -19.40 -20.96
CA PRO A 201 -6.61 -19.28 -22.21
C PRO A 201 -7.19 -18.27 -23.22
N GLU A 202 -8.50 -18.10 -23.27
CA GLU A 202 -9.16 -17.12 -24.14
C GLU A 202 -8.91 -15.67 -23.69
N VAL A 203 -8.91 -15.40 -22.39
CA VAL A 203 -8.61 -14.07 -21.84
C VAL A 203 -7.13 -13.73 -21.99
N LYS A 204 -6.23 -14.73 -21.88
CA LYS A 204 -4.81 -14.56 -22.19
C LYS A 204 -4.62 -14.14 -23.65
N ALA A 205 -5.31 -14.81 -24.57
CA ALA A 205 -5.26 -14.48 -25.99
C ALA A 205 -5.80 -13.07 -26.28
N GLN A 206 -6.86 -12.64 -25.59
CA GLN A 206 -7.38 -11.27 -25.70
C GLN A 206 -6.40 -10.22 -25.16
N PHE A 207 -5.72 -10.50 -24.04
CA PHE A 207 -4.73 -9.58 -23.48
C PHE A 207 -3.50 -9.45 -24.38
N GLU A 208 -3.02 -10.56 -24.94
CA GLU A 208 -1.93 -10.58 -25.94
C GLU A 208 -2.33 -9.90 -27.26
N GLN A 209 -3.63 -9.94 -27.61
CA GLN A 209 -4.15 -9.23 -28.77
C GLN A 209 -4.24 -7.72 -28.49
N MET A 210 -4.75 -7.32 -27.33
CA MET A 210 -4.82 -5.93 -26.89
C MET A 210 -3.42 -5.29 -26.77
N GLN A 211 -2.42 -6.01 -26.25
CA GLN A 211 -1.04 -5.53 -26.22
C GLN A 211 -0.49 -5.25 -27.62
N ARG A 212 -0.73 -6.15 -28.58
CA ARG A 212 -0.32 -5.96 -29.98
C ARG A 212 -1.01 -4.77 -30.62
N GLU A 213 -2.31 -4.61 -30.40
CA GLU A 213 -3.06 -3.46 -30.92
C GLU A 213 -2.56 -2.14 -30.32
N LEU A 214 -2.18 -2.12 -29.04
CA LEU A 214 -1.58 -0.94 -28.39
C LEU A 214 -0.17 -0.62 -28.90
N GLU A 215 0.64 -1.64 -29.22
CA GLU A 215 1.98 -1.47 -29.83
C GLU A 215 1.91 -0.98 -31.29
N GLU A 216 0.78 -1.22 -31.97
CA GLU A 216 0.52 -0.79 -33.36
C GLU A 216 -0.18 0.58 -33.46
N LEU A 217 -0.52 1.22 -32.34
CA LEU A 217 -1.03 2.59 -32.35
C LEU A 217 0.10 3.60 -32.65
N PRO A 218 -0.10 4.55 -33.59
CA PRO A 218 0.92 5.52 -34.01
C PRO A 218 1.23 6.61 -32.99
#